data_AF-A0A520XFK1-F1
#
_entry.id   AF-A0A520XFK1-F1
#
_cell.length_a   1.000
_cell.length_b   1.000
_cell.length_c   1.000
_cell.angle_alpha   90.00
_cell.angle_beta   90.00
_cell.angle_gamma   90.00
#
_symmetry.space_group_name_H-M   'P 1'
#
loop_
_entity.id
_entity.type
_entity.pdbx_description
1 polymer ?
#
loop_
_entity_poly.entity_id
_entity_poly.type
_entity_poly.pdbx_seq_one_letter_code
_entity_poly.pdbx_strand_id
1 'polypeptide(L)'
;MSCGNCRGDKNKENLTKLYLIKPLTHLKLNKGQVEKCCCGDKINDNDSNSECYIFSCTSKTGNQPIPSTFFAGMGCSAKILEMTYAHKLPVFNPFEEESESEYEIDTSNGGSSQNIAKVKWDPLNKELYKAINILILSWNIRDLSKYSTIVKILSFLESKKEIRTYKWAVEAINTMIAKDKKKRKIKDMLKDLGYKTKNIKFPEIGDLLKAENIGNNFE
;
A
#
# COMPACT_ATOMS: atom_id res chain seq x y z
N MET A 1 -3.48 -8.17 17.20
CA MET A 1 -2.07 -8.18 17.65
C MET A 1 -1.28 -7.35 16.65
N SER A 2 -0.56 -6.32 17.10
CA SER A 2 0.43 -5.64 16.25
C SER A 2 1.70 -6.50 16.21
N CYS A 3 2.46 -6.47 15.11
CA CYS A 3 3.76 -7.14 15.08
C CYS A 3 4.79 -6.36 15.91
N GLY A 4 4.73 -6.55 17.23
CA GLY A 4 5.79 -6.21 18.19
C GLY A 4 6.29 -4.76 18.18
N ASN A 5 7.37 -4.53 18.93
CA ASN A 5 8.16 -3.31 18.89
C ASN A 5 9.32 -3.53 17.89
N CYS A 6 9.43 -2.69 16.85
CA CYS A 6 10.46 -2.82 15.81
C CYS A 6 11.75 -2.05 16.15
N ARG A 7 11.81 -1.38 17.30
CA ARG A 7 12.93 -0.50 17.68
C ARG A 7 14.19 -1.31 17.96
N GLY A 8 15.29 -0.92 17.31
CA GLY A 8 16.60 -1.58 17.42
C GLY A 8 16.72 -2.85 16.58
N ASP A 9 17.95 -3.20 16.18
CA ASP A 9 18.18 -4.25 15.17
C ASP A 9 17.90 -5.64 15.69
N LYS A 10 18.20 -5.94 16.97
CA LYS A 10 17.86 -7.22 17.61
C LYS A 10 16.37 -7.54 17.54
N ASN A 11 15.51 -6.53 17.71
CA ASN A 11 14.06 -6.72 17.63
C ASN A 11 13.61 -6.97 16.19
N LYS A 12 14.19 -6.26 15.21
CA LYS A 12 13.92 -6.53 13.78
C LYS A 12 14.35 -7.94 13.38
N GLU A 13 15.53 -8.38 13.80
CA GLU A 13 16.02 -9.74 13.57
C GLU A 13 15.09 -10.80 14.19
N ASN A 14 14.63 -10.56 15.42
CA ASN A 14 13.67 -11.47 16.05
C ASN A 14 12.34 -11.49 15.29
N LEU A 15 11.87 -10.33 14.81
CA LEU A 15 10.67 -10.24 13.98
C LEU A 15 10.83 -11.05 12.69
N THR A 16 11.93 -10.88 11.97
CA THR A 16 12.18 -11.57 10.68
C THR A 16 12.43 -13.05 10.85
N LYS A 17 12.93 -13.50 12.01
CA LYS A 17 13.04 -14.92 12.37
C LYS A 17 11.66 -15.55 12.55
N LEU A 18 10.78 -14.91 13.33
CA LEU A 18 9.47 -15.46 13.71
C LEU A 18 8.39 -15.31 12.64
N TYR A 19 8.46 -14.25 11.82
CA TYR A 19 7.40 -13.87 10.90
C TYR A 19 7.90 -13.76 9.47
N LEU A 20 7.03 -14.12 8.53
CA LEU A 20 7.15 -13.74 7.12
C LEU A 20 6.61 -12.32 6.98
N ILE A 21 7.50 -11.37 6.70
CA ILE A 21 7.17 -9.96 6.58
C ILE A 21 7.20 -9.57 5.11
N LYS A 22 6.16 -8.88 4.63
CA LYS A 22 6.10 -8.39 3.23
C LYS A 22 5.55 -6.97 3.18
N PRO A 23 6.14 -6.07 2.38
CA PRO A 23 5.58 -4.75 2.18
C PRO A 23 4.23 -4.87 1.45
N LEU A 24 3.22 -4.12 1.91
CA LEU A 24 1.91 -4.04 1.28
C LEU A 24 1.75 -2.77 0.46
N THR A 25 2.31 -1.66 0.95
CA THR A 25 2.29 -0.36 0.27
C THR A 25 3.40 0.53 0.82
N HIS A 26 3.85 1.45 -0.02
CA HIS A 26 4.78 2.53 0.31
C HIS A 26 4.07 3.85 0.01
N LEU A 27 3.90 4.69 1.02
CA LEU A 27 3.06 5.88 0.97
C LEU A 27 3.86 7.11 1.35
N LYS A 28 3.54 8.24 0.73
CA LYS A 28 3.94 9.56 1.21
C LYS A 28 2.82 10.15 2.06
N LEU A 29 3.13 10.52 3.30
CA LEU A 29 2.18 11.17 4.21
C LEU A 29 1.78 12.55 3.69
N ASN A 30 0.56 12.99 4.01
CA ASN A 30 0.08 14.32 3.66
C ASN A 30 0.66 15.38 4.60
N LYS A 31 0.74 16.62 4.12
CA LYS A 31 1.18 17.78 4.91
C LYS A 31 0.32 17.93 6.18
N GLY A 32 0.98 18.15 7.32
CA GLY A 32 0.40 18.26 8.65
C GLY A 32 0.16 16.93 9.39
N GLN A 33 0.43 15.78 8.77
CA GLN A 33 0.29 14.49 9.45
C GLN A 33 1.54 14.16 10.29
N VAL A 34 1.33 13.83 11.56
CA VAL A 34 2.38 13.36 12.46
C VAL A 34 1.99 11.98 12.99
N GLU A 35 2.82 10.99 12.73
CA GLU A 35 2.51 9.59 13.05
C GLU A 35 3.63 8.93 13.84
N LYS A 36 3.27 8.14 14.85
CA LYS A 36 4.23 7.32 15.59
C LYS A 36 4.36 5.96 14.91
N CYS A 37 5.56 5.63 14.45
CA CYS A 37 5.82 4.36 13.77
C CYS A 37 6.20 3.23 14.75
N CYS A 38 6.28 1.99 14.24
CA CYS A 38 6.66 0.79 15.00
C CYS A 38 8.03 0.91 15.70
N CYS A 39 8.96 1.68 15.11
CA CYS A 39 10.29 1.92 15.70
C CYS A 39 10.27 3.00 16.82
N GLY A 40 9.11 3.60 17.10
CA GLY A 40 8.90 4.60 18.15
C GLY A 40 9.17 6.03 17.72
N ASP A 41 9.73 6.23 16.53
CA ASP A 41 10.04 7.55 15.98
C ASP A 41 8.77 8.20 15.42
N LYS A 42 8.73 9.54 15.48
CA LYS A 42 7.66 10.34 14.87
C LYS A 42 8.05 10.62 13.43
N ILE A 43 7.16 10.27 12.51
CA ILE A 43 7.24 10.72 11.11
C ILE A 43 6.45 12.02 11.05
N ASN A 44 7.09 13.11 10.62
CA ASN A 44 6.43 14.38 10.36
C ASN A 44 6.65 14.83 8.91
N ASP A 45 5.83 15.75 8.46
CA ASP A 45 5.76 16.26 7.09
C ASP A 45 6.86 17.29 6.74
N ASN A 46 7.57 17.81 7.73
CA ASN A 46 8.65 18.80 7.55
C ASN A 46 10.03 18.16 7.39
N ASP A 47 10.13 16.85 7.60
CA ASP A 47 11.35 16.08 7.38
C ASP A 47 11.34 15.54 5.94
N SER A 48 12.51 15.38 5.33
CA SER A 48 12.68 14.72 4.02
C SER A 48 12.27 13.22 4.03
N ASN A 49 11.54 12.78 5.06
CA ASN A 49 11.20 11.42 5.44
C ASN A 49 9.69 11.22 5.68
N SER A 50 8.81 11.97 4.98
CA SER A 50 7.35 11.75 5.02
C SER A 50 6.88 10.42 4.40
N GLU A 51 7.82 9.62 3.90
CA GLU A 51 7.60 8.30 3.33
C GLU A 51 7.51 7.20 4.39
N CYS A 52 6.65 6.22 4.14
CA CYS A 52 6.34 5.18 5.10
C CYS A 52 5.82 3.91 4.44
N TYR A 53 6.09 2.76 5.05
CA TYR A 53 5.59 1.48 4.60
C TYR A 53 4.54 0.95 5.57
N ILE A 54 3.56 0.25 5.01
CA ILE A 54 2.74 -0.70 5.77
C ILE A 54 3.20 -2.11 5.39
N PHE A 55 3.57 -2.90 6.39
CA PHE A 55 4.00 -4.29 6.23
C PHE A 55 2.91 -5.24 6.72
N SER A 56 2.78 -6.37 6.03
CA SER A 56 2.13 -7.57 6.54
C SER A 56 3.14 -8.43 7.29
N CYS A 57 2.65 -9.19 8.25
CA CYS A 57 3.45 -9.99 9.15
C CYS A 57 2.66 -11.25 9.50
N THR A 58 3.09 -12.38 8.96
CA THR A 58 2.42 -13.69 9.11
C THR A 58 3.33 -14.64 9.87
N SER A 59 2.81 -15.29 10.92
CA SER A 59 3.61 -16.25 11.70
C SER A 59 4.09 -17.40 10.81
N LYS A 60 5.39 -17.73 10.88
CA LYS A 60 5.93 -18.90 10.16
C LYS A 60 5.44 -20.23 10.74
N THR A 61 4.96 -20.23 11.98
CA THR A 61 4.44 -21.44 12.65
C THR A 61 2.96 -21.70 12.38
N GLY A 62 2.29 -20.88 11.56
CA GLY A 62 0.92 -21.13 11.09
C GLY A 62 -0.21 -20.75 12.05
N ASN A 63 0.10 -20.24 13.26
CA ASN A 63 -0.91 -19.96 14.28
C ASN A 63 -1.75 -18.67 14.07
N GLN A 64 -1.64 -18.01 12.91
CA GLN A 64 -2.39 -16.77 12.63
C GLN A 64 -3.09 -16.83 11.26
N PRO A 65 -4.43 -16.92 11.21
CA PRO A 65 -5.18 -17.02 9.95
C PRO A 65 -5.24 -15.70 9.16
N ILE A 66 -5.01 -14.56 9.82
CA ILE A 66 -4.99 -13.23 9.19
C ILE A 66 -3.64 -12.58 9.51
N PRO A 67 -2.90 -12.07 8.51
CA PRO A 67 -1.66 -11.35 8.75
C PRO A 67 -1.89 -10.15 9.67
N SER A 68 -1.02 -10.00 10.66
CA SER A 68 -0.92 -8.74 11.40
C SER A 68 -0.25 -7.69 10.52
N THR A 69 -0.48 -6.41 10.79
CA THR A 69 0.21 -5.34 10.05
C THR A 69 0.87 -4.33 10.96
N PHE A 70 1.88 -3.64 10.44
CA PHE A 70 2.53 -2.55 11.16
C PHE A 70 3.03 -1.48 10.20
N PHE A 71 3.14 -0.26 10.74
CA PHE A 71 3.54 0.94 10.03
C PHE A 71 4.95 1.35 10.42
N ALA A 72 5.81 1.61 9.43
CA ALA A 72 7.22 1.91 9.62
C ALA A 72 7.67 3.08 8.74
N GLY A 73 8.42 4.03 9.33
CA GLY A 73 9.08 5.10 8.57
C GLY A 73 10.35 4.60 7.88
N MET A 74 10.89 5.41 6.97
CA MET A 74 11.96 4.98 6.05
C MET A 74 13.18 4.31 6.71
N GLY A 75 13.73 4.87 7.79
CA GLY A 75 14.87 4.24 8.47
C GLY A 75 14.58 2.84 9.01
N CYS A 76 13.37 2.62 9.52
CA CYS A 76 12.90 1.33 10.02
C CYS A 76 12.62 0.38 8.83
N SER A 77 11.94 0.88 7.80
CA SER A 77 11.54 0.13 6.62
C SER A 77 12.72 -0.34 5.78
N ALA A 78 13.73 0.50 5.57
CA ALA A 78 14.93 0.15 4.81
C ALA A 78 15.62 -1.08 5.40
N LYS A 79 15.79 -1.10 6.72
CA LYS A 79 16.43 -2.24 7.39
C LYS A 79 15.57 -3.51 7.34
N ILE A 80 14.25 -3.39 7.44
CA ILE A 80 13.33 -4.52 7.32
C ILE A 80 13.36 -5.10 5.91
N LEU A 81 13.33 -4.26 4.87
CA LEU A 81 13.42 -4.69 3.47
C LEU A 81 14.73 -5.43 3.22
N GLU A 82 15.86 -4.90 3.69
CA GLU A 82 17.19 -5.55 3.63
C GLU A 82 17.17 -6.93 4.31
N MET A 83 16.70 -7.01 5.57
CA MET A 83 16.67 -8.26 6.33
C MET A 83 15.73 -9.32 5.76
N THR A 84 14.67 -8.91 5.08
CA THR A 84 13.67 -9.82 4.49
C THR A 84 13.95 -10.15 3.04
N TYR A 85 14.96 -9.51 2.44
CA TYR A 85 15.22 -9.53 1.00
C TYR A 85 13.96 -9.19 0.18
N ALA A 86 13.10 -8.35 0.74
CA ALA A 86 11.88 -7.91 0.07
C ALA A 86 12.20 -6.79 -0.90
N HIS A 87 11.59 -6.82 -2.08
CA HIS A 87 11.72 -5.78 -3.08
C HIS A 87 11.12 -4.47 -2.58
N LYS A 88 11.80 -3.36 -2.90
CA LYS A 88 11.34 -2.02 -2.57
C LYS A 88 10.09 -1.69 -3.37
N LEU A 89 9.03 -1.24 -2.69
CA LEU A 89 7.85 -0.75 -3.38
C LEU A 89 8.05 0.71 -3.84
N PRO A 90 7.55 1.06 -5.03
CA PRO A 90 7.48 2.45 -5.49
C PRO A 90 6.65 3.28 -4.52
N VAL A 91 7.06 4.53 -4.27
CA VAL A 91 6.28 5.43 -3.43
C VAL A 91 4.98 5.76 -4.15
N PHE A 92 3.86 5.50 -3.49
CA PHE A 92 2.58 6.04 -3.91
C PHE A 92 2.50 7.48 -3.42
N ASN A 93 2.65 8.40 -4.36
CA ASN A 93 2.45 9.82 -4.16
C ASN A 93 1.29 10.29 -5.06
N PRO A 94 0.13 10.66 -4.51
CA PRO A 94 -0.99 11.11 -5.34
C PRO A 94 -0.80 12.54 -5.90
N PHE A 95 0.28 13.25 -5.52
CA PHE A 95 0.65 14.58 -6.04
C PHE A 95 1.50 14.53 -7.31
N GLU A 96 2.15 13.41 -7.60
CA GLU A 96 2.98 13.25 -8.79
C GLU A 96 2.13 12.58 -9.88
N GLU A 97 2.05 13.21 -11.05
CA GLU A 97 1.66 12.48 -12.26
C GLU A 97 2.68 11.37 -12.42
N GLU A 98 2.24 10.11 -12.38
CA GLU A 98 3.11 8.99 -12.74
C GLU A 98 3.66 9.29 -14.12
N SER A 99 4.95 9.64 -14.21
CA SER A 99 5.67 9.42 -15.45
C SER A 99 5.50 7.94 -15.78
N GLU A 100 5.20 7.62 -17.03
CA GLU A 100 5.03 6.24 -17.54
C GLU A 100 6.30 5.36 -17.39
N SER A 101 7.28 5.79 -16.60
CA SER A 101 8.30 4.93 -16.01
C SER A 101 7.62 3.94 -15.07
N GLU A 102 7.06 2.89 -15.68
CA GLU A 102 6.62 1.66 -15.05
C GLU A 102 7.60 1.25 -13.96
N TYR A 103 7.03 0.87 -12.81
CA TYR A 103 7.70 0.46 -11.59
C TYR A 103 8.95 -0.39 -11.85
N GLU A 104 10.11 0.26 -11.84
CA GLU A 104 11.39 -0.39 -12.09
C GLU A 104 11.72 -1.28 -10.90
N ILE A 105 11.98 -2.57 -11.16
CA ILE A 105 12.59 -3.43 -10.16
C ILE A 105 14.08 -3.11 -10.16
N ASP A 106 14.55 -2.44 -9.12
CA ASP A 106 15.98 -2.37 -8.85
C ASP A 106 16.44 -3.72 -8.27
N THR A 107 16.95 -4.60 -9.12
CA THR A 107 17.57 -5.87 -8.71
C THR A 107 19.05 -5.69 -8.34
N SER A 108 19.48 -4.52 -7.85
CA SER A 108 20.88 -4.27 -7.54
C SER A 108 21.34 -5.02 -6.28
N ASN A 109 21.71 -6.29 -6.44
CA ASN A 109 22.67 -6.96 -5.58
C ASN A 109 23.72 -7.62 -6.50
N GLY A 110 24.85 -6.93 -6.69
CA GLY A 110 26.02 -7.45 -7.39
C GLY A 110 26.14 -6.99 -8.84
N GLY A 111 27.30 -6.43 -9.18
CA GLY A 111 27.56 -5.77 -10.44
C GLY A 111 27.44 -6.68 -11.66
N SER A 112 26.62 -6.27 -12.61
CA SER A 112 26.81 -6.35 -14.06
C SER A 112 25.53 -5.80 -14.69
N SER A 113 25.67 -5.05 -15.79
CA SER A 113 24.56 -4.47 -16.54
C SER A 113 23.58 -5.57 -16.99
N GLN A 114 22.53 -5.81 -16.20
CA GLN A 114 21.45 -6.73 -16.53
C GLN A 114 20.16 -5.95 -16.77
N ASN A 115 19.50 -6.24 -17.89
CA ASN A 115 18.26 -5.64 -18.34
C ASN A 115 17.21 -5.62 -17.20
N ILE A 116 16.85 -4.42 -16.76
CA ILE A 116 15.76 -4.17 -15.82
C ILE A 116 14.46 -4.62 -16.51
N ALA A 117 13.92 -5.78 -16.10
CA ALA A 117 12.61 -6.23 -16.57
C ALA A 117 11.53 -5.34 -15.92
N LYS A 118 10.90 -4.48 -16.72
CA LYS A 118 9.77 -3.66 -16.27
C LYS A 118 8.57 -4.57 -16.01
N VAL A 119 8.03 -4.55 -14.79
CA VAL A 119 6.81 -5.29 -14.48
C VAL A 119 5.60 -4.48 -14.91
N LYS A 120 4.91 -4.98 -15.93
CA LYS A 120 3.71 -4.34 -16.46
C LYS A 120 2.52 -4.65 -15.56
N TRP A 121 1.90 -3.63 -14.99
CA TRP A 121 0.67 -3.85 -14.21
C TRP A 121 -0.50 -4.10 -15.16
N ASP A 122 -1.39 -5.01 -14.75
CA ASP A 122 -2.74 -5.02 -15.31
C ASP A 122 -3.42 -3.66 -14.99
N PRO A 123 -4.12 -3.03 -15.96
CA PRO A 123 -4.76 -1.74 -15.77
C PRO A 123 -5.74 -1.69 -14.59
N LEU A 124 -6.57 -2.72 -14.41
CA LEU A 124 -7.52 -2.79 -13.30
C LEU A 124 -6.80 -2.94 -11.96
N ASN A 125 -5.74 -3.74 -11.91
CA ASN A 125 -4.89 -3.88 -10.72
C ASN A 125 -4.29 -2.54 -10.31
N LYS A 126 -3.80 -1.77 -11.29
CA LYS A 126 -3.19 -0.45 -11.07
C LYS A 126 -4.21 0.53 -10.50
N GLU A 127 -5.40 0.58 -11.09
CA GLU A 127 -6.52 1.41 -10.59
C GLU A 127 -6.93 1.03 -9.16
N LEU A 128 -7.07 -0.27 -8.88
CA LEU A 128 -7.49 -0.74 -7.57
C LEU A 128 -6.44 -0.45 -6.49
N TYR A 129 -5.15 -0.63 -6.80
CA TYR A 129 -4.04 -0.28 -5.91
C TYR A 129 -4.05 1.22 -5.56
N LYS A 130 -4.21 2.09 -6.57
CA LYS A 130 -4.34 3.54 -6.37
C LYS A 130 -5.51 3.88 -5.46
N ALA A 131 -6.69 3.32 -5.72
CA ALA A 131 -7.89 3.58 -4.93
C ALA A 131 -7.74 3.15 -3.46
N ILE A 132 -7.14 1.98 -3.22
CA ILE A 132 -6.87 1.48 -1.86
C ILE A 132 -5.91 2.42 -1.12
N ASN A 133 -4.83 2.87 -1.77
CA ASN A 133 -3.89 3.77 -1.12
C ASN A 133 -4.49 5.14 -0.81
N ILE A 134 -5.36 5.67 -1.69
CA ILE A 134 -6.14 6.89 -1.40
C ILE A 134 -7.03 6.67 -0.18
N LEU A 135 -7.69 5.51 -0.10
CA LEU A 135 -8.53 5.15 1.05
C LEU A 135 -7.71 5.11 2.35
N ILE A 136 -6.53 4.48 2.32
CA ILE A 136 -5.60 4.40 3.46
C ILE A 136 -5.19 5.80 3.94
N LEU A 137 -4.83 6.69 3.00
CA LEU A 137 -4.46 8.08 3.31
C LEU A 137 -5.65 8.88 3.86
N SER A 138 -6.80 8.82 3.19
CA SER A 138 -8.02 9.57 3.52
C SER A 138 -8.61 9.18 4.88
N TRP A 139 -8.57 7.89 5.22
CA TRP A 139 -9.07 7.37 6.49
C TRP A 139 -8.00 7.32 7.59
N ASN A 140 -6.79 7.77 7.28
CA ASN A 140 -5.65 7.73 8.19
C ASN A 140 -5.36 6.32 8.75
N ILE A 141 -5.47 5.29 7.91
CA ILE A 141 -5.25 3.90 8.34
C ILE A 141 -3.75 3.64 8.49
N ARG A 142 -3.35 3.13 9.66
CA ARG A 142 -1.95 2.74 9.97
C ARG A 142 -1.81 1.29 10.40
N ASP A 143 -2.93 0.67 10.76
CA ASP A 143 -3.03 -0.76 11.02
C ASP A 143 -4.17 -1.33 10.17
N LEU A 144 -3.78 -2.09 9.15
CA LEU A 144 -4.65 -2.81 8.25
C LEU A 144 -5.13 -4.16 8.82
N SER A 145 -4.74 -4.55 10.04
CA SER A 145 -5.17 -5.82 10.65
C SER A 145 -6.70 -5.92 10.78
N LYS A 146 -7.39 -4.78 10.93
CA LYS A 146 -8.86 -4.67 10.96
C LYS A 146 -9.51 -4.66 9.57
N TYR A 147 -8.70 -4.56 8.53
CA TYR A 147 -9.11 -4.47 7.12
C TYR A 147 -8.55 -5.66 6.34
N SER A 148 -8.87 -6.88 6.79
CA SER A 148 -8.34 -8.12 6.22
C SER A 148 -8.59 -8.24 4.71
N THR A 149 -9.71 -7.70 4.20
CA THR A 149 -10.00 -7.60 2.77
C THR A 149 -8.97 -6.73 2.03
N ILE A 150 -8.59 -5.56 2.58
CA ILE A 150 -7.54 -4.72 2.00
C ILE A 150 -6.20 -5.47 2.00
N VAL A 151 -5.85 -6.13 3.10
CA VAL A 151 -4.59 -6.90 3.19
C VAL A 151 -4.54 -7.99 2.12
N LYS A 152 -5.63 -8.75 1.94
CA LYS A 152 -5.74 -9.80 0.92
C LYS A 152 -5.57 -9.24 -0.49
N ILE A 153 -6.27 -8.13 -0.79
CA ILE A 153 -6.21 -7.51 -2.12
C ILE A 153 -4.80 -6.97 -2.39
N LEU A 154 -4.21 -6.16 -1.50
CA LEU A 154 -2.86 -5.63 -1.67
C LEU A 154 -1.81 -6.74 -1.83
N SER A 155 -1.93 -7.82 -1.04
CA SER A 155 -1.02 -8.97 -1.16
C SER A 155 -1.12 -9.64 -2.53
N PHE A 156 -2.33 -9.75 -3.09
CA PHE A 156 -2.55 -10.29 -4.43
C PHE A 156 -1.97 -9.35 -5.50
N LEU A 157 -2.34 -8.07 -5.46
CA LEU A 157 -1.89 -7.08 -6.45
C LEU A 157 -0.36 -7.01 -6.50
N GLU A 158 0.29 -7.10 -5.34
CA GLU A 158 1.75 -7.01 -5.26
C GLU A 158 2.46 -8.28 -5.75
N SER A 159 1.90 -9.46 -5.49
CA SER A 159 2.47 -10.74 -5.90
C SER A 159 2.13 -11.14 -7.35
N LYS A 160 1.05 -10.58 -7.92
CA LYS A 160 0.48 -10.95 -9.21
C LYS A 160 0.10 -9.71 -10.04
N LYS A 161 1.03 -8.74 -10.15
CA LYS A 161 0.82 -7.45 -10.82
C LYS A 161 0.23 -7.54 -12.23
N GLU A 162 0.72 -8.50 -13.02
CA GLU A 162 0.31 -8.76 -14.41
C GLU A 162 -1.01 -9.53 -14.55
N ILE A 163 -1.43 -10.24 -13.50
CA ILE A 163 -2.63 -11.08 -13.54
C ILE A 163 -3.80 -10.24 -13.04
N ARG A 164 -4.74 -9.94 -13.94
CA ARG A 164 -5.97 -9.21 -13.62
C ARG A 164 -6.64 -9.77 -12.37
N THR A 165 -6.96 -8.88 -11.43
CA THR A 165 -7.66 -9.25 -10.20
C THR A 165 -9.11 -9.66 -10.50
N TYR A 166 -9.72 -10.27 -9.50
CA TYR A 166 -11.09 -10.73 -9.58
C TYR A 166 -12.07 -9.59 -9.28
N LYS A 167 -13.23 -9.64 -9.94
CA LYS A 167 -14.36 -8.72 -9.72
C LYS A 167 -14.70 -8.49 -8.24
N TRP A 168 -14.70 -9.54 -7.42
CA TRP A 168 -15.02 -9.42 -5.99
C TRP A 168 -14.14 -8.40 -5.27
N ALA A 169 -12.89 -8.21 -5.70
CA ALA A 169 -11.97 -7.26 -5.09
C ALA A 169 -12.44 -5.83 -5.34
N VAL A 170 -12.91 -5.53 -6.55
CA VAL A 170 -13.46 -4.22 -6.93
C VAL A 170 -14.76 -3.95 -6.17
N GLU A 171 -15.68 -4.91 -6.13
CA GLU A 171 -16.95 -4.79 -5.40
C GLU A 171 -16.75 -4.59 -3.90
N ALA A 172 -15.78 -5.30 -3.31
CA ALA A 172 -15.48 -5.17 -1.90
C ALA A 172 -14.97 -3.75 -1.57
N ILE A 173 -14.05 -3.21 -2.37
CA ILE A 173 -13.56 -1.84 -2.17
C ILE A 173 -14.68 -0.82 -2.45
N ASN A 174 -15.50 -1.01 -3.49
CA ASN A 174 -16.66 -0.16 -3.77
C ASN A 174 -17.61 -0.10 -2.56
N THR A 175 -17.90 -1.25 -1.97
CA THR A 175 -18.76 -1.39 -0.78
C THR A 175 -18.14 -0.72 0.45
N MET A 176 -16.81 -0.81 0.60
CA MET A 176 -16.10 -0.12 1.68
C MET A 176 -16.20 1.40 1.52
N ILE A 177 -16.01 1.93 0.30
CA ILE A 177 -16.12 3.38 0.03
C ILE A 177 -17.55 3.87 0.30
N ALA A 178 -18.57 3.10 -0.09
CA ALA A 178 -19.97 3.43 0.20
C ALA A 178 -20.29 3.61 1.70
N LYS A 179 -19.45 3.02 2.57
CA LYS A 179 -19.56 3.13 4.04
C LYS A 179 -18.73 4.28 4.63
N ASP A 180 -18.11 5.13 3.80
CA ASP A 180 -17.41 6.32 4.26
C ASP A 180 -18.35 7.19 5.12
N LYS A 181 -17.88 7.58 6.32
CA LYS A 181 -18.70 8.32 7.29
C LYS A 181 -19.14 9.69 6.78
N LYS A 182 -18.37 10.29 5.86
CA LYS A 182 -18.69 11.57 5.22
C LYS A 182 -19.40 11.38 3.87
N LYS A 183 -19.76 10.13 3.50
CA LYS A 183 -20.39 9.75 2.23
C LYS A 183 -19.60 10.23 1.00
N ARG A 184 -18.26 10.28 1.13
CA ARG A 184 -17.36 10.71 0.07
C ARG A 184 -17.08 9.58 -0.90
N LYS A 185 -16.97 9.91 -2.18
CA LYS A 185 -16.36 9.04 -3.19
C LYS A 185 -14.84 9.24 -3.21
N ILE A 186 -14.10 8.37 -3.90
CA ILE A 186 -12.63 8.50 -4.00
C ILE A 186 -12.21 9.86 -4.56
N LYS A 187 -12.93 10.40 -5.56
CA LYS A 187 -12.68 11.75 -6.08
C LYS A 187 -12.79 12.85 -5.01
N ASP A 188 -13.74 12.71 -4.08
CA ASP A 188 -13.96 13.70 -3.02
C ASP A 188 -12.88 13.56 -1.95
N MET A 189 -12.47 12.33 -1.64
CA MET A 189 -11.34 12.06 -0.77
C MET A 189 -10.05 12.66 -1.31
N LEU A 190 -9.80 12.56 -2.62
CA LEU A 190 -8.66 13.20 -3.26
C LEU A 190 -8.70 14.73 -3.10
N LYS A 191 -9.87 15.33 -3.33
CA LYS A 191 -10.06 16.77 -3.16
C LYS A 191 -9.78 17.21 -1.71
N ASP A 192 -10.28 16.48 -0.72
CA ASP A 192 -10.06 16.75 0.71
C ASP A 192 -8.58 16.70 1.10
N LEU A 193 -7.83 15.79 0.48
CA LEU A 193 -6.39 15.66 0.70
C LEU A 193 -5.57 16.73 -0.06
N GLY A 194 -6.23 17.63 -0.82
CA GLY A 194 -5.59 18.72 -1.55
C GLY A 194 -5.12 18.36 -2.96
N TYR A 195 -5.54 17.21 -3.51
CA TYR A 195 -5.13 16.76 -4.84
C TYR A 195 -5.94 17.41 -5.97
N LYS A 196 -5.26 17.71 -7.08
CA LYS A 196 -5.93 18.08 -8.34
C LYS A 196 -6.53 16.82 -8.95
N THR A 197 -7.84 16.65 -8.81
CA THR A 197 -8.57 15.44 -9.25
C THR A 197 -8.64 15.24 -10.78
N LYS A 198 -8.22 16.23 -11.58
CA LYS A 198 -8.42 16.21 -13.04
C LYS A 198 -7.77 15.02 -13.76
N ASN A 199 -6.76 14.38 -13.17
CA ASN A 199 -5.93 13.38 -13.85
C ASN A 199 -6.02 11.97 -13.27
N ILE A 200 -6.76 11.75 -12.17
CA ILE A 200 -6.98 10.42 -11.61
C ILE A 200 -8.38 9.94 -12.03
N LYS A 201 -8.40 8.88 -12.84
CA LYS A 201 -9.63 8.23 -13.32
C LYS A 201 -9.56 6.74 -13.05
N PHE A 202 -10.73 6.10 -13.00
CA PHE A 202 -10.85 4.67 -12.80
C PHE A 202 -11.68 4.01 -13.92
N PRO A 203 -11.28 4.13 -15.20
CA PRO A 203 -12.07 3.59 -16.32
C PRO A 203 -12.28 2.08 -16.24
N GLU A 204 -11.26 1.27 -15.90
CA GLU A 204 -11.39 -0.19 -15.81
C GLU A 204 -12.36 -0.61 -14.70
N ILE A 205 -12.29 0.05 -13.55
CA ILE A 205 -13.24 -0.15 -12.45
C ILE A 205 -14.63 0.31 -12.86
N GLY A 206 -14.74 1.47 -13.52
CA GLY A 206 -16.00 2.05 -13.97
C GLY A 206 -16.74 1.14 -14.95
N ASP A 207 -16.03 0.64 -15.96
CA ASP A 207 -16.57 -0.28 -16.96
C ASP A 207 -17.01 -1.60 -16.30
N LEU A 208 -16.20 -2.13 -15.38
CA LEU A 208 -16.53 -3.34 -14.62
C LEU A 208 -17.80 -3.15 -13.78
N LEU A 209 -17.91 -2.07 -13.01
CA LEU A 209 -19.08 -1.81 -12.17
C LEU A 209 -20.35 -1.57 -13.00
N LYS A 210 -20.20 -0.90 -14.16
CA LYS A 210 -21.30 -0.66 -15.10
C LYS A 210 -21.82 -1.96 -15.71
N ALA A 211 -20.93 -2.86 -16.13
CA ALA A 211 -21.30 -4.18 -16.66
C ALA A 211 -22.12 -5.01 -15.65
N GLU A 212 -21.95 -4.73 -14.36
CA GLU A 212 -22.57 -5.45 -13.25
C GLU A 212 -23.78 -4.73 -12.66
N ASN A 213 -24.19 -3.59 -13.23
CA ASN A 213 -25.25 -2.73 -12.69
C ASN A 213 -25.03 -2.30 -11.22
N ILE A 214 -23.77 -2.07 -10.84
CA ILE A 214 -23.38 -1.64 -9.49
C ILE A 214 -23.08 -0.13 -9.52
N GLY A 215 -23.58 0.60 -8.52
CA GLY A 215 -23.27 2.02 -8.37
C GLY A 215 -21.77 2.27 -8.16
N ASN A 216 -21.22 3.25 -8.87
CA ASN A 216 -19.80 3.61 -8.80
C ASN A 216 -19.53 4.59 -7.64
N ASN A 217 -18.79 4.15 -6.62
CA ASN A 217 -18.34 4.99 -5.50
C ASN A 217 -16.90 5.49 -5.65
N PHE A 218 -16.21 5.14 -6.74
CA PHE A 218 -14.91 5.70 -7.08
C PHE A 218 -15.06 7.10 -7.72
N GLU A 219 -16.12 7.29 -8.52
CA GLU A 219 -16.42 8.50 -9.30
C GLU A 219 -17.82 9.06 -9.08
#